data_AF-A0A937PT78-F1
#
_entry.id   AF-A0A937PT78-F1
#
_cell.length_a   1.000
_cell.length_b   1.000
_cell.length_c   1.000
_cell.angle_alpha   90.00
_cell.angle_beta   90.00
_cell.angle_gamma   90.00
#
_symmetry.space_group_name_H-M   'P 1'
#
loop_
_entity.id
_entity.type
_entity.pdbx_description
1 polymer ?
#
loop_
_entity_poly.entity_id
_entity_poly.type
_entity_poly.pdbx_seq_one_letter_code
_entity_poly.pdbx_strand_id
1 'polypeptide(L)'
;MTQPATTTDQGPIGPAEEVDPQDILGILAKHSRQQGGLIAVLEDIQARYGYLPQAALTTVRDETGRSLVDIYGIATFYRSFTLQPRGKHVVCACLGTACHVRGAPRIVKEFEDQLGIKAGQTTPDRQFTLESVNCLGACALGPVVVIDGHYFSKVRQSRVRHLLDETSADFPGAGAGADQRTFPIEVRCPRCNHSLMDADFPIDGCPSIRCVASFDDRHGWLRLSSLYGRANISAEHDIPPETVVRFFCPHCHRQLIGSSTCGTCEAPMVPMMIGGGGIMQICSRRACENRVLDLT
;
A
#
# COMPACT_ATOMS: atom_id res chain seq x y z
N MET A 1 -23.73 49.03 -11.96
CA MET A 1 -24.05 47.90 -12.85
C MET A 1 -23.77 46.63 -12.07
N THR A 2 -24.82 46.12 -11.46
CA THR A 2 -24.82 44.94 -10.58
C THR A 2 -25.29 43.76 -11.42
N GLN A 3 -24.51 42.69 -11.51
CA GLN A 3 -24.93 41.39 -12.04
C GLN A 3 -24.24 40.27 -11.23
N PRO A 4 -24.88 39.09 -11.16
CA PRO A 4 -25.29 38.54 -9.87
C PRO A 4 -24.50 37.29 -9.45
N ALA A 5 -24.64 36.97 -8.16
CA ALA A 5 -24.16 35.73 -7.55
C ALA A 5 -24.84 34.51 -8.18
N THR A 6 -24.03 33.62 -8.76
CA THR A 6 -24.48 32.31 -9.25
C THR A 6 -24.54 31.35 -8.07
N THR A 7 -25.71 31.28 -7.45
CA THR A 7 -26.06 30.24 -6.49
C THR A 7 -26.06 28.91 -7.24
N THR A 8 -25.02 28.09 -7.06
CA THR A 8 -25.05 26.71 -7.55
C THR A 8 -25.75 25.88 -6.49
N ASP A 9 -27.04 25.71 -6.71
CA ASP A 9 -27.95 24.76 -6.09
C ASP A 9 -27.37 23.34 -6.22
N GLN A 10 -26.88 22.77 -5.10
CA GLN A 10 -26.50 21.36 -5.02
C GLN A 10 -27.70 20.58 -4.45
N GLY A 11 -28.50 20.03 -5.37
CA GLY A 11 -29.50 19.01 -5.09
C GLY A 11 -28.90 17.71 -4.51
N PRO A 12 -29.76 16.77 -4.08
CA PRO A 12 -29.65 16.08 -2.81
C PRO A 12 -28.49 15.09 -2.75
N ILE A 13 -27.67 15.27 -1.70
CA ILE A 13 -26.64 14.34 -1.26
C ILE A 13 -27.34 13.00 -0.94
N GLY A 14 -26.89 11.92 -1.59
CA GLY A 14 -27.38 10.56 -1.39
C GLY A 14 -27.32 10.09 0.08
N PRO A 15 -27.97 8.96 0.41
CA PRO A 15 -28.46 8.66 1.75
C PRO A 15 -27.34 8.72 2.80
N ALA A 16 -27.60 9.50 3.84
CA ALA A 16 -26.76 9.67 5.01
C ALA A 16 -26.53 8.31 5.70
N GLU A 17 -25.31 7.79 5.61
CA GLU A 17 -24.85 6.82 6.60
C GLU A 17 -24.87 7.54 7.96
N GLU A 18 -25.59 6.97 8.92
CA GLU A 18 -25.78 7.53 10.27
C GLU A 18 -24.43 7.62 10.97
N VAL A 19 -23.84 8.81 10.97
CA VAL A 19 -22.64 9.11 11.74
C VAL A 19 -23.03 9.17 13.20
N ASP A 20 -22.55 8.23 14.01
CA ASP A 20 -22.76 8.26 15.45
C ASP A 20 -21.90 9.36 16.09
N PRO A 21 -22.50 10.38 16.74
CA PRO A 21 -21.74 11.41 17.43
C PRO A 21 -20.83 10.85 18.54
N GLN A 22 -21.19 9.74 19.18
CA GLN A 22 -20.36 9.12 20.23
C GLN A 22 -19.04 8.58 19.69
N ASP A 23 -19.02 8.05 18.47
CA ASP A 23 -17.80 7.59 17.81
C ASP A 23 -16.82 8.76 17.59
N ILE A 24 -17.34 9.91 17.14
CA ILE A 24 -16.52 11.12 16.92
C ILE A 24 -15.97 11.67 18.24
N LEU A 25 -16.79 11.70 19.29
CA LEU A 25 -16.36 12.10 20.63
C LEU A 25 -15.26 11.17 21.18
N GLY A 26 -15.37 9.87 20.92
CA GLY A 26 -14.34 8.89 21.28
C GLY A 26 -13.00 9.15 20.58
N ILE A 27 -13.03 9.49 19.29
CA ILE A 27 -11.83 9.87 18.52
C ILE A 27 -11.23 11.16 19.11
N LEU A 28 -12.04 12.20 19.32
CA LEU A 28 -11.60 13.47 19.89
C LEU A 28 -10.98 13.32 21.28
N ALA A 29 -11.54 12.44 22.12
CA ALA A 29 -11.01 12.15 23.46
C ALA A 29 -9.61 11.50 23.46
N LYS A 30 -9.26 10.75 22.40
CA LYS A 30 -7.91 10.19 22.24
C LYS A 30 -6.90 11.29 21.92
N HIS A 31 -7.29 12.24 21.08
CA HIS A 31 -6.44 13.34 20.58
C HIS A 31 -6.45 14.59 21.45
N SER A 32 -7.23 14.63 22.54
CA SER A 32 -7.16 15.70 23.54
C SER A 32 -6.14 15.44 24.65
N ARG A 33 -5.77 14.17 24.88
CA ARG A 33 -4.76 13.74 25.88
C ARG A 33 -3.33 13.74 25.32
N GLN A 34 -3.19 13.47 24.03
CA GLN A 34 -1.98 13.77 23.27
C GLN A 34 -2.21 15.11 22.61
N GLN A 35 -1.21 15.96 22.40
CA GLN A 35 -1.38 17.21 21.63
C GLN A 35 -1.56 16.89 20.13
N GLY A 36 -2.63 16.16 19.78
CA GLY A 36 -2.93 15.74 18.41
C GLY A 36 -3.52 16.91 17.62
N GLY A 37 -2.90 17.24 16.48
CA GLY A 37 -3.42 18.27 15.57
C GLY A 37 -4.74 17.82 14.91
N LEU A 38 -5.53 18.79 14.43
CA LEU A 38 -6.80 18.55 13.70
C LEU A 38 -6.65 17.55 12.55
N ILE A 39 -5.48 17.48 11.91
CA ILE A 39 -5.16 16.51 10.85
C ILE A 39 -5.30 15.07 11.37
N ALA A 40 -4.76 14.74 12.54
CA ALA A 40 -4.81 13.39 13.09
C ALA A 40 -6.24 12.96 13.46
N VAL A 41 -7.05 13.91 13.93
CA VAL A 41 -8.49 13.68 14.16
C VAL A 41 -9.21 13.35 12.85
N LEU A 42 -8.94 14.11 11.79
CA LEU A 42 -9.53 13.86 10.47
C LEU A 42 -9.05 12.53 9.86
N GLU A 43 -7.80 12.15 10.07
CA GLU A 43 -7.27 10.84 9.66
C GLU A 43 -8.02 9.69 10.32
N ASP A 44 -8.26 9.75 11.64
CA ASP A 44 -9.00 8.72 12.37
C ASP A 44 -10.47 8.66 11.95
N ILE A 45 -11.11 9.82 11.72
CA ILE A 45 -12.50 9.86 11.21
C ILE A 45 -12.55 9.22 9.82
N GLN A 46 -11.64 9.58 8.92
CA GLN A 46 -11.59 8.97 7.59
C GLN A 46 -11.26 7.48 7.64
N ALA A 47 -10.39 7.04 8.54
CA ALA A 47 -10.09 5.63 8.74
C ALA A 47 -11.33 4.84 9.21
N ARG A 48 -12.19 5.47 10.03
CA ARG A 48 -13.44 4.87 10.53
C ARG A 48 -14.53 4.81 9.46
N TYR A 49 -14.74 5.89 8.72
CA TYR A 49 -15.88 6.03 7.80
C TYR A 49 -15.52 5.87 6.31
N GLY A 50 -14.24 5.78 5.96
CA GLY A 50 -13.74 5.73 4.58
C GLY A 50 -13.72 7.08 3.85
N TYR A 51 -14.35 8.11 4.42
CA TYR A 51 -14.39 9.49 3.95
C TYR A 51 -14.63 10.42 5.16
N LEU A 52 -14.79 11.72 4.91
CA LEU A 52 -15.11 12.73 5.91
C LEU A 52 -16.57 13.21 5.76
N PRO A 53 -17.53 12.61 6.48
CA PRO A 53 -18.92 13.04 6.44
C PRO A 53 -19.11 14.44 6.99
N GLN A 54 -20.02 15.22 6.39
CA GLN A 54 -20.36 16.55 6.88
C GLN A 54 -20.82 16.55 8.34
N ALA A 55 -21.58 15.54 8.76
CA ALA A 55 -22.03 15.39 10.15
C ALA A 55 -20.82 15.26 11.10
N ALA A 56 -19.83 14.42 10.76
CA ALA A 56 -18.61 14.26 11.54
C ALA A 56 -17.82 15.56 11.66
N LEU A 57 -17.63 16.29 10.55
CA LEU A 57 -16.93 17.58 10.54
C LEU A 57 -17.65 18.63 11.39
N THR A 58 -18.99 18.59 11.42
CA THR A 58 -19.82 19.48 12.23
C THR A 58 -19.64 19.17 13.73
N THR A 59 -19.63 17.90 14.12
CA THR A 59 -19.32 17.50 15.51
C THR A 59 -17.91 17.93 15.91
N VAL A 60 -16.91 17.79 15.03
CA VAL A 60 -15.55 18.28 15.28
C VAL A 60 -15.51 19.80 15.48
N ARG A 61 -16.27 20.56 14.69
CA ARG A 61 -16.43 22.02 14.89
C ARG A 61 -16.93 22.32 16.30
N ASP A 62 -18.02 21.67 16.70
CA ASP A 62 -18.72 21.95 17.96
C ASP A 62 -17.83 21.66 19.18
N GLU A 63 -17.06 20.58 19.13
CA GLU A 63 -16.19 20.16 20.24
C GLU A 63 -14.85 20.88 20.27
N THR A 64 -14.27 21.24 19.12
CA THR A 64 -12.95 21.90 19.06
C THR A 64 -13.02 23.43 19.03
N GLY A 65 -14.21 24.00 18.81
CA GLY A 65 -14.43 25.44 18.67
C GLY A 65 -13.81 26.06 17.40
N ARG A 66 -13.30 25.24 16.47
CA ARG A 66 -12.72 25.72 15.20
C ARG A 66 -13.82 26.05 14.18
N SER A 67 -13.53 26.94 13.23
CA SER A 67 -14.49 27.22 12.15
C SER A 67 -14.60 26.02 11.19
N LEU A 68 -15.82 25.75 10.71
CA LEU A 68 -16.02 24.76 9.63
C LEU A 68 -15.21 25.13 8.38
N VAL A 69 -15.02 26.41 8.11
CA VAL A 69 -14.22 26.88 6.96
C VAL A 69 -12.78 26.40 7.08
N ASP A 70 -12.20 26.45 8.29
CA ASP A 70 -10.82 25.98 8.52
C ASP A 70 -10.72 24.46 8.41
N ILE A 71 -11.73 23.74 8.92
CA ILE A 71 -11.80 22.28 8.84
C ILE A 71 -11.92 21.83 7.38
N TYR A 72 -12.83 22.42 6.61
CA TYR A 72 -12.95 22.16 5.17
C TYR A 72 -11.72 22.61 4.41
N GLY A 73 -11.09 23.71 4.80
CA GLY A 73 -9.82 24.18 4.24
C GLY A 73 -8.74 23.12 4.35
N ILE A 74 -8.60 22.48 5.51
CA ILE A 74 -7.66 21.36 5.71
C ILE A 74 -8.09 20.12 4.91
N ALA A 75 -9.37 19.74 5.01
CA ALA A 75 -9.90 18.56 4.32
C ALA A 75 -9.79 18.64 2.79
N THR A 76 -9.83 19.84 2.22
CA THR A 76 -9.68 20.06 0.77
C THR A 76 -8.25 20.33 0.34
N PHE A 77 -7.42 20.89 1.22
CA PHE A 77 -6.00 21.13 0.96
C PHE A 77 -5.20 19.83 0.87
N TYR A 78 -5.43 18.90 1.79
CA TYR A 78 -4.74 17.61 1.78
C TYR A 78 -5.47 16.60 0.89
N ARG A 79 -4.81 16.20 -0.20
CA ARG A 79 -5.33 15.23 -1.17
C ARG A 79 -5.60 13.84 -0.58
N SER A 80 -5.00 13.51 0.56
CA SER A 80 -5.27 12.25 1.26
C SER A 80 -6.67 12.21 1.88
N PHE A 81 -7.29 13.37 2.12
CA PHE A 81 -8.65 13.46 2.61
C PHE A 81 -9.66 13.44 1.47
N THR A 82 -10.84 12.91 1.77
CA THR A 82 -11.92 12.77 0.82
C THR A 82 -13.24 13.07 1.50
N LEU A 83 -14.00 13.99 0.91
CA LEU A 83 -15.31 14.46 1.41
C LEU A 83 -16.48 13.65 0.85
N GLN A 84 -16.23 12.81 -0.16
CA GLN A 84 -17.24 12.00 -0.83
C GLN A 84 -17.04 10.52 -0.52
N PRO A 85 -18.08 9.70 -0.44
CA PRO A 85 -17.94 8.26 -0.24
C PRO A 85 -17.08 7.63 -1.34
N ARG A 86 -16.07 6.85 -0.94
CA ARG A 86 -15.26 6.04 -1.84
C ARG A 86 -15.79 4.61 -1.89
N GLY A 87 -15.52 3.94 -2.99
CA GLY A 87 -15.73 2.51 -3.10
C GLY A 87 -14.71 1.75 -2.26
N LYS A 88 -14.97 0.45 -2.09
CA LYS A 88 -14.09 -0.47 -1.36
C LYS A 88 -12.65 -0.44 -1.89
N HIS A 89 -12.49 -0.32 -3.21
CA HIS A 89 -11.22 -0.31 -3.91
C HIS A 89 -10.98 1.03 -4.61
N VAL A 90 -9.81 1.62 -4.39
CA VAL A 90 -9.42 2.91 -5.00
C VAL A 90 -8.35 2.67 -6.05
N VAL A 91 -8.71 2.88 -7.32
CA VAL A 91 -7.82 2.82 -8.48
C VAL A 91 -7.34 4.22 -8.81
N CYS A 92 -6.03 4.41 -8.87
CA CYS A 92 -5.37 5.70 -9.01
C CYS A 92 -4.36 5.64 -10.18
N ALA A 93 -4.72 6.23 -11.31
CA ALA A 93 -3.92 6.18 -12.54
C ALA A 93 -3.05 7.44 -12.72
N CYS A 94 -1.75 7.26 -13.00
CA CYS A 94 -0.84 8.37 -13.26
C CYS A 94 -0.98 8.90 -14.69
N LEU A 95 -1.34 10.18 -14.82
CA LEU A 95 -1.40 10.94 -16.06
C LEU A 95 -0.27 11.96 -16.22
N GLY A 96 0.82 11.82 -15.45
CA GLY A 96 1.98 12.69 -15.57
C GLY A 96 2.69 12.56 -16.90
N THR A 97 3.47 13.57 -17.28
CA THR A 97 4.05 13.70 -18.63
C THR A 97 4.68 12.40 -19.14
N ALA A 98 5.50 11.74 -18.31
CA ALA A 98 6.13 10.47 -18.68
C ALA A 98 5.12 9.33 -18.91
N CYS A 99 4.09 9.20 -18.06
CA CYS A 99 3.04 8.20 -18.21
C CYS A 99 2.10 8.55 -19.37
N HIS A 100 1.82 9.84 -19.56
CA HIS A 100 0.98 10.38 -20.62
C HIS A 100 1.53 10.00 -22.00
N VAL A 101 2.81 10.30 -22.25
CA VAL A 101 3.49 9.97 -23.52
C VAL A 101 3.58 8.46 -23.74
N ARG A 102 3.65 7.66 -22.66
CA ARG A 102 3.62 6.19 -22.70
C ARG A 102 2.22 5.59 -22.86
N GLY A 103 1.19 6.41 -23.05
CA GLY A 103 -0.16 5.95 -23.37
C GLY A 103 -1.10 5.77 -22.17
N ALA A 104 -0.79 6.34 -21.00
CA ALA A 104 -1.66 6.29 -19.82
C ALA A 104 -3.11 6.79 -20.05
N PRO A 105 -3.40 7.79 -20.90
CA PRO A 105 -4.79 8.18 -21.18
C PRO A 105 -5.65 7.04 -21.73
N ARG A 106 -5.05 6.14 -22.52
CA ARG A 106 -5.76 4.97 -23.04
C ARG A 106 -6.02 3.93 -21.94
N ILE A 107 -5.15 3.84 -20.94
CA ILE A 107 -5.32 2.96 -19.78
C ILE A 107 -6.48 3.48 -18.92
N VAL A 108 -6.51 4.78 -18.64
CA VAL A 108 -7.64 5.40 -17.91
C VAL A 108 -8.95 5.17 -18.65
N LYS A 109 -8.97 5.38 -19.97
CA LYS A 109 -10.17 5.12 -20.78
C LYS A 109 -10.63 3.66 -20.67
N GLU A 110 -9.71 2.70 -20.70
CA GLU A 110 -10.06 1.29 -20.53
C GLU A 110 -10.66 1.00 -19.14
N PHE A 111 -10.16 1.64 -18.08
CA PHE A 111 -10.79 1.57 -16.76
C PHE A 111 -12.20 2.18 -16.76
N GLU A 112 -12.38 3.34 -17.40
CA GLU A 112 -13.69 3.98 -17.54
C GLU A 112 -14.69 3.07 -18.27
N ASP A 113 -14.25 2.46 -19.38
CA ASP A 113 -15.08 1.60 -20.22
C ASP A 113 -15.46 0.30 -19.50
N GLN A 114 -14.57 -0.29 -18.70
CA GLN A 114 -14.87 -1.52 -17.95
C GLN A 114 -15.69 -1.28 -16.67
N LEU A 115 -15.46 -0.17 -15.97
CA LEU A 115 -16.19 0.15 -14.74
C LEU A 115 -17.49 0.91 -15.00
N GLY A 116 -17.69 1.46 -16.21
CA GLY A 116 -18.86 2.25 -16.56
C GLY A 116 -18.93 3.62 -15.87
N ILE A 117 -17.79 4.15 -15.42
CA ILE A 117 -17.68 5.43 -14.69
C ILE A 117 -16.60 6.32 -15.31
N LYS A 118 -16.56 7.60 -14.91
CA LYS A 118 -15.47 8.53 -15.27
C LYS A 118 -14.41 8.63 -14.19
N ALA A 119 -13.19 9.01 -14.57
CA ALA A 119 -12.16 9.36 -13.59
C ALA A 119 -12.66 10.49 -12.65
N GLY A 120 -12.54 10.26 -11.35
CA GLY A 120 -13.11 11.06 -10.27
C GLY A 120 -14.44 10.55 -9.73
N GLN A 121 -14.97 9.41 -10.22
CA GLN A 121 -16.24 8.86 -9.77
C GLN A 121 -16.07 7.50 -9.06
N THR A 122 -17.12 7.12 -8.35
CA THR A 122 -17.28 5.83 -7.68
C THR A 122 -18.40 5.05 -8.36
N THR A 123 -18.23 3.74 -8.52
CA THR A 123 -19.25 2.86 -9.10
C THR A 123 -20.52 2.82 -8.23
N PRO A 124 -21.71 2.61 -8.82
CA PRO A 124 -22.98 2.60 -8.07
C PRO A 124 -23.06 1.53 -6.97
N ASP A 125 -22.35 0.41 -7.15
CA ASP A 125 -22.23 -0.69 -6.19
C ASP A 125 -21.20 -0.43 -5.07
N ARG A 126 -20.58 0.76 -5.07
CA ARG A 126 -19.51 1.18 -4.15
C ARG A 126 -18.34 0.19 -4.08
N GLN A 127 -18.07 -0.58 -5.14
CA GLN A 127 -16.89 -1.46 -5.18
C GLN A 127 -15.63 -0.71 -5.61
N PHE A 128 -15.71 0.17 -6.61
CA PHE A 128 -14.54 0.84 -7.18
C PHE A 128 -14.68 2.36 -7.22
N THR A 129 -13.61 3.06 -6.88
CA THR A 129 -13.42 4.47 -7.20
C THR A 129 -12.26 4.60 -8.19
N LEU A 130 -12.49 5.26 -9.31
CA LEU A 130 -11.46 5.55 -10.30
C LEU A 130 -10.98 6.98 -10.12
N GLU A 131 -9.69 7.18 -9.95
CA GLU A 131 -9.04 8.48 -9.86
C GLU A 131 -7.89 8.59 -10.86
N SER A 132 -7.69 9.81 -11.34
CA SER A 132 -6.52 10.17 -12.13
C SER A 132 -5.69 11.21 -11.39
N VAL A 133 -4.37 11.06 -11.45
CA VAL A 133 -3.44 11.95 -10.76
C VAL A 133 -2.42 12.51 -11.71
N ASN A 134 -1.95 13.72 -11.45
CA ASN A 134 -0.96 14.36 -12.30
C ASN A 134 0.41 13.69 -12.20
N CYS A 135 0.86 13.22 -11.04
CA CYS A 135 2.14 12.52 -10.95
C CYS A 135 2.20 11.66 -9.69
N LEU A 136 2.77 10.47 -9.82
CA LEU A 136 3.09 9.56 -8.70
C LEU A 136 4.59 9.51 -8.38
N GLY A 137 5.42 10.34 -9.04
CA GLY A 137 6.88 10.36 -8.84
C GLY A 137 7.63 9.13 -9.40
N ALA A 138 6.95 8.07 -9.80
CA ALA A 138 7.53 6.82 -10.28
C ALA A 138 7.74 6.77 -11.81
N CYS A 139 8.33 7.81 -12.40
CA CYS A 139 8.44 7.97 -13.87
C CYS A 139 9.19 6.81 -14.55
N ALA A 140 10.18 6.20 -13.89
CA ALA A 140 10.91 5.04 -14.40
C ALA A 140 9.98 3.84 -14.66
N LEU A 141 8.94 3.68 -13.85
CA LEU A 141 8.00 2.55 -13.84
C LEU A 141 6.76 2.78 -14.73
N GLY A 142 6.64 3.96 -15.35
CA GLY A 142 5.45 4.36 -16.12
C GLY A 142 5.15 3.49 -17.35
N PRO A 143 3.87 3.32 -17.74
CA PRO A 143 2.65 3.80 -17.06
C PRO A 143 2.39 3.10 -15.72
N VAL A 144 2.06 3.89 -14.70
CA VAL A 144 1.80 3.40 -13.33
C VAL A 144 0.34 3.56 -12.97
N VAL A 145 -0.23 2.52 -12.37
CA VAL A 145 -1.54 2.53 -11.72
C VAL A 145 -1.34 2.05 -10.29
N VAL A 146 -2.00 2.69 -9.32
CA VAL A 146 -2.00 2.26 -7.92
C VAL A 146 -3.40 1.78 -7.57
N ILE A 147 -3.53 0.60 -6.99
CA ILE A 147 -4.83 0.09 -6.51
C ILE A 147 -4.67 -0.27 -5.04
N ASP A 148 -5.46 0.35 -4.16
CA ASP A 148 -5.40 0.14 -2.71
C ASP A 148 -3.98 0.24 -2.13
N GLY A 149 -3.19 1.19 -2.65
CA GLY A 149 -1.80 1.42 -2.25
C GLY A 149 -0.76 0.54 -2.96
N HIS A 150 -1.18 -0.47 -3.74
CA HIS A 150 -0.28 -1.34 -4.49
C HIS A 150 0.11 -0.73 -5.83
N TYR A 151 1.41 -0.65 -6.11
CA TYR A 151 1.94 -0.08 -7.36
C TYR A 151 2.01 -1.12 -8.47
N PHE A 152 1.31 -0.87 -9.56
CA PHE A 152 1.37 -1.63 -10.80
C PHE A 152 2.17 -0.84 -11.84
N SER A 153 3.32 -1.38 -12.24
CA SER A 153 4.21 -0.78 -13.22
C SER A 153 3.97 -1.32 -14.63
N LYS A 154 4.38 -0.54 -15.64
CA LYS A 154 4.31 -0.90 -17.07
C LYS A 154 2.92 -1.41 -17.48
N VAL A 155 1.87 -0.80 -16.92
CA VAL A 155 0.49 -1.23 -17.17
C VAL A 155 0.16 -1.00 -18.65
N ARG A 156 -0.53 -1.98 -19.24
CA ARG A 156 -1.06 -1.92 -20.62
C ARG A 156 -2.58 -2.04 -20.55
N GLN A 157 -3.27 -1.53 -21.56
CA GLN A 157 -4.74 -1.64 -21.69
C GLN A 157 -5.22 -3.09 -21.51
N SER A 158 -4.54 -4.05 -22.16
CA SER A 158 -4.89 -5.47 -22.05
C SER A 158 -4.80 -6.05 -20.63
N ARG A 159 -4.06 -5.40 -19.72
CA ARG A 159 -3.91 -5.85 -18.32
C ARG A 159 -4.99 -5.26 -17.41
N VAL A 160 -5.73 -4.24 -17.85
CA VAL A 160 -6.73 -3.55 -17.01
C VAL A 160 -7.80 -4.51 -16.50
N ARG A 161 -8.34 -5.37 -17.37
CA ARG A 161 -9.34 -6.38 -16.96
C ARG A 161 -8.80 -7.27 -15.84
N HIS A 162 -7.61 -7.81 -16.04
CA HIS A 162 -6.96 -8.66 -15.05
C HIS A 162 -6.75 -7.96 -13.70
N LEU A 163 -6.35 -6.68 -13.72
CA LEU A 163 -6.19 -5.90 -12.49
C LEU A 163 -7.53 -5.71 -11.75
N LEU A 164 -8.61 -5.46 -12.48
CA LEU A 164 -9.95 -5.34 -11.89
C LEU A 164 -10.44 -6.67 -11.31
N ASP A 165 -10.22 -7.77 -12.03
CA ASP A 165 -10.58 -9.12 -11.57
C ASP A 165 -9.78 -9.52 -10.32
N GLU A 166 -8.45 -9.28 -10.33
CA GLU A 166 -7.56 -9.50 -9.17
C GLU A 166 -7.99 -8.68 -7.96
N THR A 167 -8.43 -7.44 -8.18
CA THR A 167 -8.88 -6.55 -7.10
C THR A 167 -10.24 -6.99 -6.54
N SER A 168 -11.17 -7.40 -7.42
CA SER A 168 -12.53 -7.84 -7.05
C SER A 168 -12.53 -9.15 -6.27
N ALA A 169 -11.52 -9.99 -6.46
CA ALA A 169 -11.29 -11.21 -5.68
C ALA A 169 -10.78 -10.94 -4.24
N ASP A 170 -10.75 -9.67 -3.82
CA ASP A 170 -10.01 -9.12 -2.69
C ASP A 170 -8.51 -9.43 -2.81
N PHE A 171 -7.68 -8.38 -2.93
CA PHE A 171 -6.26 -8.54 -2.63
C PHE A 171 -6.17 -9.19 -1.24
N PRO A 172 -5.41 -10.29 -1.07
CA PRO A 172 -5.14 -10.81 0.27
C PRO A 172 -4.36 -9.71 1.03
N GLY A 173 -5.08 -8.85 1.74
CA GLY A 173 -4.52 -7.61 2.29
C GLY A 173 -5.47 -6.45 2.57
N ALA A 174 -6.75 -6.48 2.17
CA ALA A 174 -7.74 -5.46 2.58
C ALA A 174 -8.21 -5.69 4.03
N GLY A 175 -7.26 -5.68 4.97
CA GLY A 175 -7.51 -5.50 6.39
C GLY A 175 -7.08 -4.09 6.77
N ALA A 176 -8.06 -3.22 7.06
CA ALA A 176 -7.83 -2.00 7.80
C ALA A 176 -7.03 -2.31 9.07
N GLY A 177 -5.74 -1.95 9.11
CA GLY A 177 -4.86 -2.19 10.25
C GLY A 177 -3.45 -2.73 9.97
N ALA A 178 -2.93 -2.71 8.74
CA ALA A 178 -1.53 -3.05 8.47
C ALA A 178 -0.75 -1.83 7.93
N ASP A 179 0.43 -1.57 8.51
CA ASP A 179 1.38 -0.51 8.14
C ASP A 179 1.47 -0.34 6.61
N GLN A 180 1.14 0.86 6.11
CA GLN A 180 1.08 1.28 4.69
C GLN A 180 2.41 1.13 3.91
N ARG A 181 3.42 0.51 4.52
CA ARG A 181 4.75 0.22 3.95
C ARG A 181 4.95 -1.25 3.58
N THR A 182 3.91 -2.09 3.73
CA THR A 182 3.98 -3.52 3.42
C THR A 182 3.58 -3.78 1.97
N PHE A 183 4.46 -4.36 1.17
CA PHE A 183 4.16 -4.72 -0.22
C PHE A 183 4.93 -5.97 -0.65
N PRO A 184 4.37 -6.79 -1.56
CA PRO A 184 5.06 -7.98 -2.06
C PRO A 184 6.26 -7.59 -2.91
N ILE A 185 7.37 -8.32 -2.71
CA ILE A 185 8.59 -8.17 -3.49
C ILE A 185 8.95 -9.47 -4.19
N GLU A 186 9.26 -9.37 -5.48
CA GLU A 186 9.80 -10.47 -6.26
C GLU A 186 11.32 -10.43 -6.24
N VAL A 187 11.93 -11.54 -5.80
CA VAL A 187 13.38 -11.61 -5.60
C VAL A 187 14.04 -12.73 -6.39
N ARG A 188 15.30 -12.48 -6.73
CA ARG A 188 16.16 -13.36 -7.51
C ARG A 188 17.50 -13.54 -6.83
N CYS A 189 18.12 -14.68 -7.11
CA CYS A 189 19.46 -14.97 -6.63
C CYS A 189 20.47 -13.99 -7.26
N PRO A 190 21.31 -13.29 -6.47
CA PRO A 190 22.34 -12.39 -7.00
C PRO A 190 23.48 -13.12 -7.73
N ARG A 191 23.54 -14.46 -7.63
CA ARG A 191 24.61 -15.27 -8.24
C ARG A 191 24.23 -15.91 -9.56
N CYS A 192 22.98 -16.35 -9.72
CA CYS A 192 22.53 -17.06 -10.92
C CYS A 192 21.28 -16.45 -11.56
N ASN A 193 20.75 -15.35 -10.99
CA ASN A 193 19.57 -14.63 -11.45
C ASN A 193 18.27 -15.46 -11.57
N HIS A 194 18.26 -16.69 -11.06
CA HIS A 194 17.02 -17.46 -10.95
C HIS A 194 16.10 -16.85 -9.90
N SER A 195 14.80 -16.95 -10.16
CA SER A 195 13.76 -16.62 -9.18
C SER A 195 13.98 -17.42 -7.90
N LEU A 196 13.91 -16.75 -6.75
CA LEU A 196 13.84 -17.43 -5.46
C LEU A 196 12.38 -17.58 -4.99
N MET A 197 11.41 -17.13 -5.78
CA MET A 197 9.99 -17.19 -5.43
C MET A 197 9.45 -18.62 -5.53
N ASP A 198 8.62 -19.01 -4.55
CA ASP A 198 7.95 -20.30 -4.44
C ASP A 198 6.45 -20.07 -4.24
N ALA A 199 5.69 -20.20 -5.33
CA ALA A 199 4.24 -19.96 -5.35
C ALA A 199 3.45 -21.12 -4.72
N ASP A 200 4.03 -22.32 -4.65
CA ASP A 200 3.36 -23.50 -4.10
C ASP A 200 3.23 -23.43 -2.57
N PHE A 201 4.04 -22.59 -1.93
CA PHE A 201 4.10 -22.43 -0.47
C PHE A 201 4.00 -20.95 -0.09
N PRO A 202 2.80 -20.36 -0.11
CA PRO A 202 2.63 -18.96 0.25
C PRO A 202 2.87 -18.71 1.75
N ILE A 203 3.43 -17.54 2.06
CA ILE A 203 3.53 -16.98 3.42
C ILE A 203 2.88 -15.60 3.38
N ASP A 204 2.02 -15.28 4.35
CA ASP A 204 1.26 -14.03 4.41
C ASP A 204 0.41 -13.76 3.16
N GLY A 205 -0.14 -14.80 2.53
CA GLY A 205 -0.96 -14.68 1.33
C GLY A 205 -0.17 -14.39 0.04
N CYS A 206 1.15 -14.37 0.09
CA CYS A 206 2.02 -14.11 -1.06
C CYS A 206 2.99 -15.28 -1.34
N PRO A 207 3.48 -15.48 -2.59
CA PRO A 207 4.53 -16.45 -2.90
C PRO A 207 5.75 -16.28 -1.98
N SER A 208 6.22 -17.34 -1.33
CA SER A 208 7.34 -17.21 -0.41
C SER A 208 8.69 -17.13 -1.13
N ILE A 209 9.73 -16.72 -0.39
CA ILE A 209 11.12 -16.74 -0.86
C ILE A 209 11.77 -18.02 -0.38
N ARG A 210 12.11 -18.93 -1.28
CA ARG A 210 12.74 -20.20 -0.99
C ARG A 210 14.27 -20.11 -1.02
N CYS A 211 14.88 -20.45 0.11
CA CYS A 211 16.31 -20.61 0.31
C CYS A 211 16.62 -21.96 0.95
N VAL A 212 17.90 -22.32 0.98
CA VAL A 212 18.41 -23.40 1.82
C VAL A 212 19.13 -22.75 3.01
N ALA A 213 18.77 -23.15 4.22
CA ALA A 213 19.40 -22.72 5.45
C ALA A 213 20.45 -23.74 5.90
N SER A 214 21.55 -23.24 6.47
CA SER A 214 22.55 -24.03 7.18
C SER A 214 22.91 -23.38 8.51
N PHE A 215 22.86 -24.17 9.58
CA PHE A 215 23.23 -23.79 10.95
C PHE A 215 23.57 -25.05 11.74
N ASP A 216 24.51 -24.99 12.70
CA ASP A 216 24.88 -26.11 13.59
C ASP A 216 24.97 -27.48 12.89
N ASP A 217 25.65 -27.51 11.74
CA ASP A 217 25.81 -28.68 10.84
C ASP A 217 24.51 -29.30 10.29
N ARG A 218 23.38 -28.63 10.47
CA ARG A 218 22.09 -28.96 9.84
C ARG A 218 21.91 -28.18 8.56
N HIS A 219 21.26 -28.81 7.59
CA HIS A 219 20.88 -28.25 6.31
C HIS A 219 19.42 -28.56 6.05
N GLY A 220 18.65 -27.57 5.58
CA GLY A 220 17.25 -27.76 5.26
C GLY A 220 16.67 -26.60 4.48
N TRP A 221 15.43 -26.76 4.03
CA TRP A 221 14.73 -25.67 3.34
C TRP A 221 14.32 -24.57 4.34
N LEU A 222 14.32 -23.34 3.84
CA LEU A 222 13.87 -22.14 4.53
C LEU A 222 13.04 -21.30 3.57
N ARG A 223 11.84 -20.93 3.99
CA ARG A 223 10.93 -20.04 3.27
C ARG A 223 10.71 -18.78 4.07
N LEU A 224 10.80 -17.63 3.40
CA LEU A 224 10.61 -16.31 4.00
C LEU A 224 9.38 -15.64 3.38
N SER A 225 8.67 -14.83 4.16
CA SER A 225 7.68 -13.92 3.60
C SER A 225 8.30 -13.00 2.55
N SER A 226 7.61 -12.89 1.42
CA SER A 226 7.92 -11.92 0.37
C SER A 226 7.24 -10.57 0.61
N LEU A 227 6.46 -10.40 1.67
CA LEU A 227 5.94 -9.10 2.05
C LEU A 227 7.05 -8.31 2.74
N TYR A 228 7.48 -7.22 2.10
CA TYR A 228 8.38 -6.28 2.74
C TYR A 228 7.73 -5.72 4.02
N GLY A 229 8.48 -5.62 5.12
CA GLY A 229 7.94 -5.24 6.43
C GLY A 229 7.36 -6.39 7.27
N ARG A 230 7.30 -7.62 6.72
CA ARG A 230 6.98 -8.83 7.49
C ARG A 230 8.21 -9.74 7.58
N ALA A 231 8.42 -10.32 8.76
CA ALA A 231 9.56 -11.21 9.04
C ALA A 231 9.16 -12.68 9.19
N ASN A 232 7.95 -13.06 8.81
CA ASN A 232 7.45 -14.42 8.93
C ASN A 232 8.31 -15.39 8.10
N ILE A 233 8.59 -16.55 8.67
CA ILE A 233 9.36 -17.61 8.03
C ILE A 233 8.74 -18.98 8.31
N SER A 234 9.06 -19.94 7.47
CA SER A 234 8.81 -21.37 7.67
C SER A 234 10.11 -22.11 7.36
N ALA A 235 10.53 -23.03 8.22
CA ALA A 235 11.78 -23.76 8.07
C ALA A 235 11.56 -25.24 8.34
N GLU A 236 12.39 -26.09 7.73
CA GLU A 236 12.39 -27.54 7.94
C GLU A 236 12.77 -27.92 9.37
N HIS A 237 13.76 -27.21 9.92
CA HIS A 237 14.29 -27.42 11.25
C HIS A 237 13.93 -26.23 12.13
N ASP A 238 13.73 -26.50 13.43
CA ASP A 238 13.62 -25.43 14.41
C ASP A 238 14.98 -24.74 14.57
N ILE A 239 14.99 -23.43 14.30
CA ILE A 239 16.21 -22.62 14.31
C ILE A 239 16.17 -21.78 15.59
N PRO A 240 17.14 -21.93 16.50
CA PRO A 240 17.18 -21.13 17.71
C PRO A 240 17.22 -19.62 17.39
N PRO A 241 16.60 -18.76 18.21
CA PRO A 241 16.47 -17.32 17.93
C PRO A 241 17.80 -16.60 17.70
N GLU A 242 18.84 -16.98 18.46
CA GLU A 242 20.16 -16.33 18.40
C GLU A 242 21.05 -16.82 17.25
N THR A 243 20.61 -17.83 16.50
CA THR A 243 21.41 -18.49 15.48
C THR A 243 21.57 -17.60 14.25
N VAL A 244 22.82 -17.43 13.82
CA VAL A 244 23.17 -16.81 12.53
C VAL A 244 23.11 -17.89 11.46
N VAL A 245 22.09 -17.81 10.61
CA VAL A 245 21.81 -18.81 9.57
C VAL A 245 22.54 -18.44 8.29
N ARG A 246 23.20 -19.41 7.66
CA ARG A 246 23.76 -19.24 6.32
C ARG A 246 22.71 -19.60 5.27
N PHE A 247 22.46 -18.68 4.34
CA PHE A 247 21.48 -18.84 3.28
C PHE A 247 22.18 -19.27 1.99
N PHE A 248 21.59 -20.22 1.28
CA PHE A 248 22.08 -20.73 0.00
C PHE A 248 20.95 -20.69 -1.04
N CYS A 249 21.33 -20.42 -2.28
CA CYS A 249 20.39 -20.49 -3.39
C CYS A 249 20.01 -21.96 -3.68
N PRO A 250 18.72 -22.32 -3.80
CA PRO A 250 18.31 -23.68 -4.13
C PRO A 250 18.66 -24.09 -5.56
N HIS A 251 18.98 -23.13 -6.44
CA HIS A 251 19.28 -23.38 -7.86
C HIS A 251 20.77 -23.55 -8.14
N CYS A 252 21.61 -22.68 -7.59
CA CYS A 252 23.05 -22.71 -7.86
C CYS A 252 23.89 -23.16 -6.66
N HIS A 253 23.25 -23.42 -5.51
CA HIS A 253 23.89 -23.88 -4.26
C HIS A 253 24.97 -22.96 -3.70
N ARG A 254 25.13 -21.75 -4.25
CA ARG A 254 26.05 -20.74 -3.72
C ARG A 254 25.45 -20.05 -2.52
N GLN A 255 26.31 -19.72 -1.56
CA GLN A 255 25.94 -18.94 -0.39
C GLN A 255 25.54 -17.51 -0.80
N LEU A 256 24.44 -17.03 -0.22
CA LEU A 256 23.91 -15.69 -0.35
C LEU A 256 24.51 -14.82 0.76
N ILE A 257 25.79 -14.47 0.62
CA ILE A 257 26.51 -13.62 1.58
C ILE A 257 26.64 -12.19 1.04
N GLY A 258 26.31 -11.20 1.88
CA GLY A 258 26.52 -9.78 1.63
C GLY A 258 27.76 -9.24 2.33
N SER A 259 28.17 -8.03 1.96
CA SER A 259 29.30 -7.32 2.57
C SER A 259 28.89 -6.40 3.72
N SER A 260 27.58 -6.20 3.94
CA SER A 260 27.02 -5.36 5.00
C SER A 260 26.63 -6.19 6.23
N THR A 261 26.62 -5.52 7.38
CA THR A 261 26.14 -6.05 8.66
C THR A 261 24.83 -5.39 9.03
N CYS A 262 24.04 -6.08 9.86
CA CYS A 262 22.77 -5.57 10.36
C CYS A 262 23.02 -4.43 11.36
N GLY A 263 22.38 -3.27 11.16
CA GLY A 263 22.48 -2.14 12.09
C GLY A 263 21.85 -2.37 13.47
N THR A 264 21.12 -3.48 13.67
CA THR A 264 20.44 -3.81 14.93
C THR A 264 21.18 -4.88 15.74
N CYS A 265 21.70 -5.93 15.09
CA CYS A 265 22.31 -7.07 15.78
C CYS A 265 23.69 -7.49 15.23
N GLU A 266 24.25 -6.69 14.32
CA GLU A 266 25.58 -6.85 13.72
C GLU A 266 25.79 -8.13 12.89
N ALA A 267 24.79 -9.01 12.80
CA ALA A 267 24.87 -10.21 12.00
C ALA A 267 24.98 -9.89 10.50
N PRO A 268 25.62 -10.74 9.69
CA PRO A 268 25.74 -10.54 8.25
C PRO A 268 24.38 -10.37 7.56
N MET A 269 24.30 -9.48 6.58
CA MET A 269 23.11 -9.32 5.76
C MET A 269 23.15 -10.25 4.53
N VAL A 270 21.99 -10.79 4.17
CA VAL A 270 21.77 -11.73 3.07
C VAL A 270 21.13 -10.97 1.90
N PRO A 271 21.87 -10.72 0.79
CA PRO A 271 21.37 -9.94 -0.33
C PRO A 271 20.56 -10.79 -1.31
N MET A 272 19.50 -10.20 -1.84
CA MET A 272 18.66 -10.74 -2.90
C MET A 272 18.34 -9.62 -3.90
N MET A 273 18.38 -9.92 -5.20
CA MET A 273 18.08 -8.91 -6.23
C MET A 273 16.57 -8.78 -6.41
N ILE A 274 16.07 -7.56 -6.54
CA ILE A 274 14.65 -7.32 -6.79
C ILE A 274 14.40 -7.29 -8.30
N GLY A 275 13.32 -7.92 -8.77
CA GLY A 275 12.99 -7.99 -10.20
C GLY A 275 12.82 -6.63 -10.90
N GLY A 276 12.51 -5.58 -10.13
CA GLY A 276 12.35 -4.19 -10.60
C GLY A 276 13.61 -3.32 -10.54
N GLY A 277 14.74 -3.85 -10.05
CA GLY A 277 15.95 -3.08 -9.72
C GLY A 277 16.11 -2.88 -8.21
N GLY A 278 17.35 -2.79 -7.75
CA GLY A 278 17.71 -2.72 -6.32
C GLY A 278 18.00 -4.07 -5.66
N ILE A 279 18.38 -4.00 -4.38
CA ILE A 279 18.78 -5.13 -3.55
C ILE A 279 17.96 -5.11 -2.26
N MET A 280 17.30 -6.22 -1.96
CA MET A 280 16.80 -6.46 -0.61
C MET A 280 17.88 -7.17 0.20
N GLN A 281 18.09 -6.72 1.42
CA GLN A 281 18.96 -7.34 2.39
C GLN A 281 18.16 -7.82 3.61
N ILE A 282 18.30 -9.09 3.98
CA ILE A 282 17.66 -9.69 5.16
C ILE A 282 18.74 -10.01 6.20
N CYS A 283 18.48 -9.74 7.48
CA CYS A 283 19.37 -10.18 8.54
C CYS A 283 19.48 -11.71 8.59
N SER A 284 20.70 -12.25 8.72
CA SER A 284 20.93 -13.69 8.87
C SER A 284 20.59 -14.24 10.26
N ARG A 285 20.42 -13.39 11.28
CA ARG A 285 20.06 -13.83 12.64
C ARG A 285 18.56 -14.13 12.71
N ARG A 286 18.21 -15.32 13.19
CA ARG A 286 16.82 -15.83 13.21
C ARG A 286 15.81 -14.94 13.94
N ALA A 287 16.20 -14.35 15.08
CA ALA A 287 15.35 -13.44 15.87
C ALA A 287 15.31 -12.01 15.33
N CYS A 288 16.17 -11.66 14.38
CA CYS A 288 16.26 -10.30 13.89
C CYS A 288 15.35 -10.09 12.68
N GLU A 289 14.35 -9.26 12.85
CA GLU A 289 13.37 -8.93 11.81
C GLU A 289 13.86 -7.84 10.84
N ASN A 290 15.08 -7.33 11.02
CA ASN A 290 15.59 -6.22 10.23
C ASN A 290 15.78 -6.60 8.76
N ARG A 291 15.14 -5.83 7.89
CA ARG A 291 15.23 -5.92 6.44
C ARG A 291 15.49 -4.53 5.87
N VAL A 292 16.37 -4.44 4.87
CA VAL A 292 16.72 -3.17 4.23
C VAL A 292 16.45 -3.31 2.73
N LEU A 293 15.77 -2.32 2.16
CA LEU A 293 15.64 -2.15 0.72
C LEU A 293 16.61 -1.06 0.26
N ASP A 294 17.54 -1.45 -0.59
CA ASP A 294 18.44 -0.53 -1.29
C ASP A 294 17.98 -0.40 -2.75
N LEU A 295 17.30 0.72 -3.04
CA LEU A 295 16.77 1.02 -4.36
C LEU A 295 17.76 1.92 -5.11
N THR A 296 18.54 1.31 -6.01
CA THR A 296 19.47 2.00 -6.93
C THR A 296 18.76 2.52 -8.18
#